data_AF-A0A0Q9YIN4-F1
#
_entry.id   AF-A0A0Q9YIN4-F1
#
_cell.length_a   1.000
_cell.length_b   1.000
_cell.length_c   1.000
_cell.angle_alpha   90.00
_cell.angle_beta   90.00
_cell.angle_gamma   90.00
#
_symmetry.space_group_name_H-M   'P 1'
#
loop_
_entity.id
_entity.type
_entity.pdbx_description
1 polymer ?
#
loop_
_entity_poly.entity_id
_entity_poly.type
_entity_poly.pdbx_seq_one_letter_code
_entity_poly.pdbx_strand_id
1 'polypeptide(L)'
;MLKNKNILIINTYKDVHAIAVATAIAIKYQLNVTRWIMPTPGNIQNHSLHINNNISKWETNIASSFEFDAVWLRRIAFPKLNDPRLLDERSLMEKELRIFLTSIYSNIATPSSFWINPINSLLKENDKIHQLQLAKKVGLAIPNTLFSNDPAAIKTFIGSKKSCIYKGFSQIIWTDSVFYASRVTKNDLPDELFLQNMPGIYQEEVLKKYELRVMVLGNHTIAVKITLKSKETDYVEWGRFSDDELLRIASN
;
A
#
# COMPACT_ATOMS: atom_id res chain seq x y z
N MET A 1 -16.48 -9.90 26.78
CA MET A 1 -17.49 -9.04 26.10
C MET A 1 -16.77 -7.82 25.53
N LEU A 2 -17.01 -7.45 24.27
CA LEU A 2 -16.38 -6.31 23.58
C LEU A 2 -16.95 -4.92 23.97
N LYS A 3 -17.78 -4.83 25.02
CA LYS A 3 -18.52 -3.60 25.33
C LYS A 3 -17.57 -2.42 25.60
N ASN A 4 -17.97 -1.22 25.14
CA ASN A 4 -17.31 0.08 25.37
C ASN A 4 -15.92 0.24 24.74
N LYS A 5 -15.61 -0.52 23.68
CA LYS A 5 -14.36 -0.35 22.94
C LYS A 5 -14.45 0.81 21.95
N ASN A 6 -13.43 1.66 21.94
CA ASN A 6 -13.27 2.77 20.99
C ASN A 6 -12.33 2.35 19.87
N ILE A 7 -12.84 2.37 18.64
CA ILE A 7 -12.12 1.91 17.45
C ILE A 7 -11.76 3.11 16.58
N LEU A 8 -10.48 3.23 16.22
CA LEU A 8 -10.03 4.19 15.23
C LEU A 8 -9.82 3.50 13.89
N ILE A 9 -10.43 4.03 12.83
CA ILE A 9 -10.13 3.64 11.45
C ILE A 9 -9.48 4.81 10.75
N ILE A 10 -8.26 4.60 10.28
CA ILE A 10 -7.47 5.60 9.57
C ILE A 10 -7.53 5.29 8.07
N ASN A 11 -8.15 6.17 7.28
CA ASN A 11 -8.48 5.92 5.87
C ASN A 11 -8.40 7.17 4.98
N THR A 12 -8.58 7.01 3.66
CA THR A 12 -8.71 8.13 2.71
C THR A 12 -10.17 8.53 2.48
N TYR A 13 -10.44 9.74 1.98
CA TYR A 13 -11.79 10.31 1.87
C TYR A 13 -12.80 9.41 1.15
N LYS A 14 -12.41 8.80 0.01
CA LYS A 14 -13.29 7.93 -0.82
C LYS A 14 -13.17 6.43 -0.51
N ASP A 15 -12.74 6.05 0.69
CA ASP A 15 -12.55 4.64 1.05
C ASP A 15 -13.89 3.96 1.43
N VAL A 16 -14.56 3.39 0.42
CA VAL A 16 -15.83 2.64 0.58
C VAL A 16 -15.67 1.44 1.52
N HIS A 17 -14.51 0.78 1.51
CA HIS A 17 -14.27 -0.37 2.37
C HIS A 17 -14.16 0.05 3.84
N ALA A 18 -13.50 1.17 4.13
CA ALA A 18 -13.45 1.75 5.47
C ALA A 18 -14.86 2.12 5.98
N ILE A 19 -15.71 2.69 5.13
CA ILE A 19 -17.12 2.98 5.45
C ILE A 19 -17.86 1.68 5.80
N ALA A 20 -17.79 0.67 4.94
CA ALA A 20 -18.51 -0.58 5.13
C ALA A 20 -18.12 -1.28 6.44
N VAL A 21 -16.81 -1.36 6.73
CA VAL A 21 -16.32 -1.98 7.97
C VAL A 21 -16.69 -1.14 9.19
N ALA A 22 -16.58 0.19 9.14
CA ALA A 22 -17.01 1.05 10.25
C ALA A 22 -18.50 0.86 10.58
N THR A 23 -19.35 0.85 9.55
CA THR A 23 -20.79 0.61 9.69
C THR A 23 -21.07 -0.78 10.25
N ALA A 24 -20.40 -1.81 9.74
CA ALA A 24 -20.57 -3.18 10.24
C ALA A 24 -20.17 -3.30 11.72
N ILE A 25 -19.07 -2.64 12.14
CA ILE A 25 -18.63 -2.63 13.53
C ILE A 25 -19.67 -1.93 14.42
N ALA A 26 -20.11 -0.74 14.02
CA ALA A 26 -21.07 0.06 14.78
C ALA A 26 -22.42 -0.66 14.93
N ILE A 27 -22.95 -1.25 13.87
CA ILE A 27 -24.27 -1.91 13.90
C ILE A 27 -24.19 -3.29 14.59
N LYS A 28 -23.24 -4.13 14.19
CA LYS A 28 -23.19 -5.53 14.65
C LYS A 28 -22.66 -5.66 16.08
N TYR A 29 -21.68 -4.84 16.44
CA TYR A 29 -21.01 -4.93 17.74
C TYR A 29 -21.33 -3.77 18.68
N GLN A 30 -22.08 -2.75 18.23
CA GLN A 30 -22.47 -1.60 19.03
C GLN A 30 -21.26 -0.91 19.68
N LEU A 31 -20.19 -0.74 18.90
CA LEU A 31 -18.94 -0.10 19.34
C LEU A 31 -18.82 1.30 18.76
N ASN A 32 -18.08 2.16 19.47
CA ASN A 32 -17.76 3.49 18.99
C ASN A 32 -16.68 3.38 17.90
N VAL A 33 -16.94 3.97 16.73
CA VAL A 33 -16.00 3.96 15.61
C VAL A 33 -15.73 5.40 15.16
N THR A 34 -14.50 5.84 15.38
CA THR A 34 -13.99 7.11 14.84
C THR A 34 -13.28 6.84 13.53
N ARG A 35 -13.66 7.56 12.47
CA ARG A 35 -12.93 7.54 11.20
C ARG A 35 -12.06 8.77 11.07
N TRP A 36 -10.76 8.58 11.12
CA TRP A 36 -9.81 9.62 10.74
C TRP A 36 -9.59 9.56 9.23
N ILE A 37 -10.23 10.49 8.52
CA ILE A 37 -9.96 10.73 7.11
C ILE A 37 -8.66 11.51 6.98
N MET A 38 -7.66 10.95 6.30
CA MET A 38 -6.36 11.60 6.04
C MET A 38 -6.51 13.00 5.44
N PRO A 39 -5.55 13.93 5.69
CA PRO A 39 -5.57 15.25 5.07
C PRO A 39 -5.63 15.15 3.54
N THR A 40 -6.57 15.87 2.94
CA THR A 40 -6.75 16.00 1.48
C THR A 40 -6.92 17.46 1.13
N PRO A 41 -6.72 17.87 -0.15
CA PRO A 41 -7.10 19.22 -0.57
C PRO A 41 -8.54 19.54 -0.13
N GLY A 42 -8.72 20.66 0.56
CA GLY A 42 -10.01 21.08 1.14
C GLY A 42 -10.35 20.52 2.53
N ASN A 43 -9.57 19.56 3.06
CA ASN A 43 -9.69 19.04 4.43
C ASN A 43 -8.42 19.36 5.22
N ILE A 44 -8.29 20.63 5.63
CA ILE A 44 -7.18 21.09 6.46
C ILE A 44 -7.36 20.55 7.88
N GLN A 45 -6.31 19.96 8.42
CA GLN A 45 -6.32 19.39 9.77
C GLN A 45 -5.25 20.05 10.60
N ASN A 46 -5.64 20.44 11.81
CA ASN A 46 -4.76 21.11 12.75
C ASN A 46 -4.47 20.15 13.89
N HIS A 47 -3.18 19.95 14.16
CA HIS A 47 -2.70 19.08 15.23
C HIS A 47 -1.71 19.86 16.08
N SER A 48 -1.91 19.84 17.39
CA SER A 48 -1.02 20.50 18.34
C SER A 48 -0.74 19.55 19.49
N LEU A 49 0.52 19.10 19.59
CA LEU A 49 1.00 18.22 20.64
C LEU A 49 1.96 19.00 21.52
N HIS A 50 1.54 19.30 22.74
CA HIS A 50 2.38 19.95 23.75
C HIS A 50 2.89 18.89 24.72
N ILE A 51 4.22 18.70 24.72
CA ILE A 51 4.90 17.77 25.63
C ILE A 51 5.93 18.55 26.44
N ASN A 52 5.87 18.37 27.76
CA ASN A 52 6.92 18.76 28.69
C ASN A 52 7.07 17.65 29.75
N ASN A 53 7.95 17.85 30.74
CA ASN A 53 8.23 16.83 31.77
C ASN A 53 6.99 16.39 32.58
N ASN A 54 5.93 17.19 32.61
CA ASN A 54 4.75 16.96 33.46
C ASN A 54 3.48 16.66 32.66
N ILE A 55 3.41 17.09 31.40
CA ILE A 55 2.18 17.07 30.60
C ILE A 55 2.51 16.58 29.19
N SER A 56 1.68 15.67 28.71
CA SER A 56 1.50 15.40 27.29
C SER A 56 0.05 15.71 26.94
N LYS A 57 -0.19 16.84 26.27
CA LYS A 57 -1.53 17.28 25.87
C LYS A 57 -1.60 17.34 24.36
N TRP A 58 -2.62 16.71 23.80
CA TRP A 58 -2.86 16.74 22.38
C TRP A 58 -4.22 17.34 22.05
N GLU A 59 -4.21 18.27 21.11
CA GLU A 59 -5.39 18.89 20.55
C GLU A 59 -5.42 18.65 19.04
N THR A 60 -6.58 18.21 18.56
CA THR A 60 -6.85 18.00 17.14
C THR A 60 -8.30 18.34 16.85
N ASN A 61 -8.62 18.63 15.58
CA ASN A 61 -9.99 18.72 15.10
C ASN A 61 -10.59 17.37 14.66
N ILE A 62 -9.89 16.26 14.84
CA ILE A 62 -10.32 14.91 14.39
C ILE A 62 -11.12 14.13 15.43
N ALA A 63 -10.72 14.20 16.70
CA ALA A 63 -11.35 13.46 17.78
C ALA A 63 -11.27 14.25 19.09
N SER A 64 -12.26 14.08 19.95
CA SER A 64 -12.30 14.70 21.28
C SER A 64 -11.46 13.93 22.33
N SER A 65 -11.07 12.69 22.03
CA SER A 65 -10.20 11.85 22.86
C SER A 65 -9.38 10.91 21.95
N PHE A 66 -8.18 10.55 22.42
CA PHE A 66 -7.25 9.64 21.75
C PHE A 66 -7.11 8.28 22.43
N GLU A 67 -8.06 7.96 23.32
CA GLU A 67 -8.14 6.65 23.98
C GLU A 67 -8.84 5.63 23.07
N PHE A 68 -8.06 5.03 22.18
CA PHE A 68 -8.52 3.97 21.28
C PHE A 68 -8.05 2.60 21.75
N ASP A 69 -8.96 1.64 21.82
CA ASP A 69 -8.62 0.25 22.14
C ASP A 69 -8.06 -0.51 20.94
N ALA A 70 -8.47 -0.13 19.73
CA ALA A 70 -7.94 -0.70 18.50
C ALA A 70 -7.82 0.36 17.41
N VAL A 71 -6.77 0.23 16.60
CA VAL A 71 -6.50 1.10 15.45
C VAL A 71 -6.35 0.25 14.20
N TRP A 72 -7.21 0.51 13.22
CA TRP A 72 -7.06 -0.02 11.88
C TRP A 72 -6.46 1.03 10.96
N LEU A 73 -5.16 0.90 10.71
CA LEU A 73 -4.40 1.66 9.73
C LEU A 73 -4.70 1.15 8.32
N ARG A 74 -5.91 1.46 7.83
CA ARG A 74 -6.43 0.94 6.56
C ARG A 74 -5.67 1.49 5.36
N ARG A 75 -5.45 2.81 5.33
CA ARG A 75 -4.71 3.52 4.28
C ARG A 75 -4.07 4.78 4.85
N ILE A 76 -2.84 5.05 4.43
CA ILE A 76 -2.18 6.33 4.68
C ILE A 76 -2.07 7.09 3.36
N ALA A 77 -2.41 8.37 3.41
CA ALA A 77 -2.12 9.32 2.36
C ALA A 77 -1.52 10.57 3.00
N PHE A 78 -0.61 11.20 2.28
CA PHE A 78 -0.05 12.48 2.68
C PHE A 78 -0.57 13.54 1.70
N PRO A 79 -0.95 14.73 2.20
CA PRO A 79 -1.46 15.79 1.35
C PRO A 79 -0.39 16.21 0.34
N LYS A 80 -0.80 16.37 -0.92
CA LYS A 80 -0.01 17.04 -1.94
C LYS A 80 -0.41 18.51 -1.98
N LEU A 81 0.58 19.39 -1.95
CA LEU A 81 0.37 20.82 -1.96
C LEU A 81 0.30 21.28 -3.41
N ASN A 82 -0.88 21.69 -3.86
CA ASN A 82 -1.11 22.12 -5.24
C ASN A 82 -1.17 23.65 -5.40
N ASP A 83 -0.82 24.41 -4.35
CA ASP A 83 -0.83 25.86 -4.39
C ASP A 83 0.36 26.37 -5.23
N PRO A 84 0.13 27.16 -6.30
CA PRO A 84 1.19 27.75 -7.11
C PRO A 84 2.13 28.66 -6.31
N ARG A 85 1.66 29.22 -5.19
CA ARG A 85 2.46 30.13 -4.35
C ARG A 85 3.55 29.42 -3.54
N LEU A 86 3.50 28.08 -3.48
CA LEU A 86 4.40 27.25 -2.68
C LEU A 86 5.40 26.47 -3.55
N LEU A 87 5.55 26.79 -4.83
CA LEU A 87 6.30 25.96 -5.79
C LEU A 87 7.73 25.65 -5.32
N ASP A 88 8.44 26.66 -4.83
CA ASP A 88 9.86 26.53 -4.46
C ASP A 88 10.04 25.72 -3.17
N GLU A 89 9.14 25.89 -2.19
CA GLU A 89 9.20 25.19 -0.89
C GLU A 89 8.37 23.90 -0.85
N ARG A 90 7.62 23.57 -1.91
CA ARG A 90 6.63 22.48 -1.93
C ARG A 90 7.21 21.17 -1.43
N SER A 91 8.36 20.79 -1.97
CA SER A 91 9.02 19.52 -1.65
C SER A 91 9.43 19.44 -0.18
N LEU A 92 9.92 20.55 0.37
CA LEU A 92 10.28 20.67 1.79
C LEU A 92 9.02 20.61 2.67
N MET A 93 7.98 21.38 2.35
CA MET A 93 6.74 21.40 3.12
C MET A 93 6.04 20.04 3.12
N GLU A 94 5.94 19.37 1.97
CA GLU A 94 5.37 18.02 1.87
C GLU A 94 6.20 16.99 2.64
N LYS A 95 7.53 17.13 2.66
CA LYS A 95 8.42 16.29 3.46
C LYS A 95 8.18 16.49 4.95
N GLU A 96 8.21 17.73 5.44
CA GLU A 96 7.98 18.05 6.86
C GLU A 96 6.60 17.59 7.31
N LEU A 97 5.56 17.86 6.50
CA LEU A 97 4.19 17.44 6.81
C LEU A 97 4.06 15.92 6.84
N ARG A 98 4.74 15.20 5.93
CA ARG A 98 4.80 13.74 5.96
C ARG A 98 5.44 13.22 7.23
N ILE A 99 6.59 13.78 7.63
CA ILE A 99 7.30 13.38 8.86
C ILE A 99 6.41 13.64 10.08
N PHE A 100 5.86 14.85 10.20
CA PHE A 100 4.97 15.24 11.28
C PHE A 100 3.75 14.34 11.42
N LEU A 101 3.03 14.10 10.31
CA LEU A 101 1.86 13.21 10.31
C LEU A 101 2.22 11.76 10.62
N THR A 102 3.37 11.27 10.13
CA THR A 102 3.85 9.93 10.46
C THR A 102 4.12 9.79 11.97
N SER A 103 4.75 10.79 12.59
CA SER A 103 4.98 10.84 14.04
C SER A 103 3.68 10.91 14.83
N ILE A 104 2.68 11.62 14.32
CA ILE A 104 1.34 11.65 14.90
C ILE A 104 0.69 10.26 14.83
N TYR A 105 0.67 9.62 13.66
CA TYR A 105 0.05 8.32 13.48
C TYR A 105 0.74 7.22 14.27
N SER A 106 2.04 7.32 14.54
CA SER A 106 2.75 6.35 15.37
C SER A 106 2.46 6.50 16.87
N ASN A 107 2.00 7.68 17.31
CA ASN A 107 1.73 8.00 18.71
C ASN A 107 0.24 8.25 19.01
N ILE A 108 -0.64 7.99 18.03
CA ILE A 108 -2.09 8.22 18.14
C ILE A 108 -2.78 7.35 19.19
N ALA A 109 -2.19 6.20 19.47
CA ALA A 109 -2.80 5.18 20.28
C ALA A 109 -1.95 4.91 21.52
N THR A 110 -2.63 4.44 22.57
CA THR A 110 -1.96 4.04 23.80
C THR A 110 -1.10 2.77 23.57
N PRO A 111 -0.11 2.49 24.44
CA PRO A 111 0.67 1.25 24.34
C PRO A 111 -0.16 -0.04 24.41
N SER A 112 -1.37 0.01 24.98
CA SER A 112 -2.29 -1.14 25.07
C SER A 112 -3.21 -1.29 23.86
N SER A 113 -3.18 -0.35 22.90
CA SER A 113 -4.04 -0.38 21.72
C SER A 113 -3.66 -1.50 20.76
N PHE A 114 -4.66 -2.22 20.25
CA PHE A 114 -4.45 -3.26 19.24
C PHE A 114 -4.36 -2.68 17.83
N TRP A 115 -3.27 -2.95 17.10
CA TRP A 115 -3.01 -2.36 15.78
C TRP A 115 -3.19 -3.35 14.62
N ILE A 116 -3.85 -2.88 13.56
CA ILE A 116 -4.04 -3.59 12.30
C ILE A 116 -3.65 -2.67 11.14
N ASN A 117 -2.55 -2.86 10.43
CA ASN A 117 -1.28 -3.26 11.00
C ASN A 117 -0.62 -2.02 11.66
N PRO A 118 0.35 -2.19 12.56
CA PRO A 118 1.08 -1.05 13.11
C PRO A 118 1.81 -0.27 12.00
N ILE A 119 2.03 1.03 12.23
CA ILE A 119 2.64 1.94 11.24
C ILE A 119 4.01 1.46 10.73
N ASN A 120 4.79 0.79 11.57
CA ASN A 120 6.11 0.25 11.20
C ASN A 120 6.01 -0.85 10.12
N SER A 121 4.83 -1.45 9.92
CA SER A 121 4.60 -2.41 8.84
C SER A 121 4.64 -1.76 7.44
N LEU A 122 4.48 -0.44 7.32
CA LEU A 122 4.60 0.27 6.04
C LEU A 122 5.98 0.15 5.42
N LEU A 123 7.04 0.10 6.26
CA LEU A 123 8.41 -0.10 5.79
C LEU A 123 8.56 -1.45 5.08
N LYS A 124 7.80 -2.46 5.54
CA LYS A 124 7.81 -3.82 4.99
C LYS A 124 6.85 -4.01 3.82
N GLU A 125 5.91 -3.09 3.62
CA GLU A 125 4.87 -3.18 2.57
C GLU A 125 5.49 -3.18 1.17
N ASN A 126 6.51 -2.34 0.95
CA ASN A 126 7.20 -2.24 -0.35
C ASN A 126 8.54 -2.98 -0.42
N ASP A 127 8.97 -3.62 0.67
CA ASP A 127 10.22 -4.39 0.69
C ASP A 127 10.05 -5.78 0.04
N LYS A 128 9.97 -5.76 -1.29
CA LYS A 128 9.81 -6.96 -2.12
C LYS A 128 10.99 -7.93 -2.01
N ILE A 129 12.18 -7.42 -1.65
CA ILE A 129 13.36 -8.27 -1.42
C ILE A 129 13.13 -9.10 -0.16
N HIS A 130 12.78 -8.46 0.96
CA HIS A 130 12.47 -9.14 2.22
C HIS A 130 11.30 -10.11 2.06
N GLN A 131 10.24 -9.72 1.34
CA GLN A 131 9.08 -10.57 1.09
C GLN A 131 9.45 -11.86 0.34
N LEU A 132 10.23 -11.78 -0.75
CA LEU A 132 10.65 -12.98 -1.49
C LEU A 132 11.64 -13.83 -0.69
N GLN A 133 12.55 -13.22 0.07
CA GLN A 133 13.46 -13.95 0.96
C GLN A 133 12.69 -14.72 2.04
N LEU A 134 11.68 -14.10 2.65
CA LEU A 134 10.85 -14.74 3.66
C LEU A 134 10.01 -15.87 3.05
N ALA A 135 9.40 -15.64 1.88
CA ALA A 135 8.64 -16.66 1.15
C ALA A 135 9.49 -17.90 0.89
N LYS A 136 10.72 -17.72 0.39
CA LYS A 136 11.69 -18.81 0.21
C LYS A 136 12.01 -19.50 1.55
N LYS A 137 12.26 -18.75 2.61
CA LYS A 137 12.61 -19.29 3.94
C LYS A 137 11.51 -20.18 4.52
N VAL A 138 10.24 -19.87 4.27
CA VAL A 138 9.09 -20.67 4.74
C VAL A 138 8.66 -21.76 3.75
N GLY A 139 9.42 -21.98 2.67
CA GLY A 139 9.20 -23.07 1.72
C GLY A 139 8.21 -22.76 0.59
N LEU A 140 7.83 -21.50 0.38
CA LEU A 140 7.03 -21.12 -0.79
C LEU A 140 7.90 -21.13 -2.06
N ALA A 141 7.34 -21.64 -3.15
CA ALA A 141 7.95 -21.51 -4.46
C ALA A 141 7.92 -20.06 -4.93
N ILE A 142 9.07 -19.55 -5.38
CA ILE A 142 9.20 -18.22 -5.95
C ILE A 142 9.80 -18.30 -7.35
N PRO A 143 9.39 -17.44 -8.30
CA PRO A 143 10.02 -17.36 -9.60
C PRO A 143 11.45 -16.83 -9.49
N ASN A 144 12.31 -17.21 -10.45
CA ASN A 144 13.64 -16.62 -10.55
C ASN A 144 13.51 -15.11 -10.71
N THR A 145 14.20 -14.34 -9.85
CA THR A 145 14.02 -12.89 -9.74
C THR A 145 15.36 -12.21 -9.56
N LEU A 146 15.62 -11.19 -10.37
CA LEU A 146 16.73 -10.27 -10.26
C LEU A 146 16.22 -8.89 -9.83
N PHE A 147 16.78 -8.36 -8.75
CA PHE A 147 16.66 -6.96 -8.36
C PHE A 147 17.96 -6.28 -8.77
N SER A 148 17.92 -5.31 -9.70
CA SER A 148 19.16 -4.75 -10.24
C SER A 148 18.99 -3.39 -10.89
N ASN A 149 20.06 -2.59 -10.82
CA ASN A 149 20.35 -1.43 -11.65
C ASN A 149 21.65 -1.61 -12.48
N ASP A 150 22.22 -2.81 -12.53
CA ASP A 150 23.40 -3.12 -13.33
C ASP A 150 22.99 -3.55 -14.75
N PRO A 151 23.29 -2.74 -15.80
CA PRO A 151 22.93 -3.06 -17.17
C PRO A 151 23.42 -4.43 -17.65
N ALA A 152 24.60 -4.87 -17.22
CA ALA A 152 25.17 -6.15 -17.65
C ALA A 152 24.39 -7.34 -17.05
N ALA A 153 24.11 -7.28 -15.74
CA ALA A 153 23.28 -8.28 -15.07
C ALA A 153 21.85 -8.34 -15.66
N ILE A 154 21.26 -7.18 -15.94
CA ILE A 154 19.91 -7.06 -16.54
C ILE A 154 19.88 -7.69 -17.94
N LYS A 155 20.81 -7.30 -18.82
CA LYS A 155 20.93 -7.83 -20.19
C LYS A 155 21.14 -9.35 -20.17
N THR A 156 21.93 -9.85 -19.22
CA THR A 156 22.18 -11.29 -19.04
C THR A 156 20.92 -12.02 -18.60
N PHE A 157 20.20 -11.49 -17.60
CA PHE A 157 18.98 -12.12 -17.08
C PHE A 157 17.86 -12.19 -18.13
N ILE A 158 17.60 -11.08 -18.84
CA ILE A 158 16.60 -11.01 -19.92
C ILE A 158 17.03 -11.89 -21.11
N GLY A 159 18.33 -12.09 -21.32
CA GLY A 159 18.85 -12.96 -22.37
C GLY A 159 18.69 -14.46 -22.12
N SER A 160 18.14 -14.88 -20.98
CA SER A 160 17.86 -16.29 -20.70
C SER A 160 16.75 -16.85 -21.61
N LYS A 161 16.62 -18.18 -21.68
CA LYS A 161 15.63 -18.85 -22.57
C LYS A 161 14.16 -18.61 -22.19
N LYS A 162 13.89 -18.01 -21.03
CA LYS A 162 12.53 -17.80 -20.51
C LYS A 162 12.12 -16.35 -20.69
N SER A 163 10.82 -16.14 -20.94
CA SER A 163 10.25 -14.79 -20.95
C SER A 163 10.49 -14.08 -19.62
N CYS A 164 10.76 -12.79 -19.68
CA CYS A 164 11.02 -11.94 -18.53
C CYS A 164 9.93 -10.89 -18.41
N ILE A 165 9.54 -10.58 -17.18
CA ILE A 165 8.70 -9.44 -16.85
C ILE A 165 9.49 -8.42 -16.03
N TYR A 166 9.18 -7.14 -16.23
CA TYR A 166 9.67 -6.02 -15.44
C TYR A 166 8.59 -5.53 -14.48
N LYS A 167 8.99 -5.16 -13.27
CA LYS A 167 8.15 -4.51 -12.25
C LYS A 167 8.94 -3.40 -11.56
N GLY A 168 8.25 -2.32 -11.21
CA GLY A 168 8.78 -1.30 -10.30
C GLY A 168 8.78 -1.74 -8.84
N PHE A 169 9.61 -1.09 -8.02
CA PHE A 169 9.59 -1.27 -6.56
C PHE A 169 8.33 -0.69 -5.91
N SER A 170 7.80 0.39 -6.48
CA SER A 170 6.50 0.97 -6.13
C SER A 170 5.53 0.88 -7.31
N GLN A 171 4.29 1.32 -7.10
CA GLN A 171 3.40 1.63 -8.21
C GLN A 171 4.01 2.79 -9.02
N ILE A 172 4.38 2.51 -10.27
CA ILE A 172 4.94 3.53 -11.16
C ILE A 172 3.75 4.28 -11.76
N ILE A 173 3.69 5.59 -11.50
CA ILE A 173 2.72 6.51 -12.10
C ILE A 173 3.52 7.48 -12.96
N TRP A 174 3.26 7.49 -14.27
CA TRP A 174 3.93 8.37 -15.21
C TRP A 174 2.89 8.99 -16.15
N THR A 175 2.86 10.33 -16.22
CA THR A 175 1.92 11.10 -17.07
C THR A 175 0.50 10.54 -17.03
N ASP A 176 -0.06 10.40 -15.82
CA ASP A 176 -1.41 9.86 -15.53
C ASP A 176 -1.66 8.39 -15.90
N SER A 177 -0.62 7.65 -16.26
CA SER A 177 -0.69 6.20 -16.52
C SER A 177 -0.08 5.40 -15.37
N VAL A 178 -0.75 4.30 -15.00
CA VAL A 178 -0.26 3.32 -14.02
C VAL A 178 0.45 2.19 -14.75
N PHE A 179 1.72 1.98 -14.44
CA PHE A 179 2.52 0.91 -15.02
C PHE A 179 2.46 -0.32 -14.11
N TYR A 180 1.95 -1.40 -14.68
CA TYR A 180 1.89 -2.73 -14.07
C TYR A 180 3.07 -3.59 -14.56
N ALA A 181 3.16 -4.81 -14.04
CA ALA A 181 4.08 -5.80 -14.60
C ALA A 181 3.90 -5.91 -16.13
N SER A 182 5.01 -5.89 -16.87
CA SER A 182 5.02 -5.99 -18.33
C SER A 182 6.12 -6.93 -18.80
N ARG A 183 5.90 -7.62 -19.92
CA ARG A 183 6.96 -8.37 -20.58
C ARG A 183 8.03 -7.41 -21.08
N VAL A 184 9.29 -7.82 -20.97
CA VAL A 184 10.45 -7.02 -21.37
C VAL A 184 11.44 -7.86 -22.15
N THR A 185 11.95 -7.30 -23.24
CA THR A 185 13.01 -7.86 -24.07
C THR A 185 14.23 -6.94 -24.04
N LYS A 186 15.35 -7.39 -24.62
CA LYS A 186 16.56 -6.56 -24.72
C LYS A 186 16.34 -5.28 -25.52
N ASN A 187 15.42 -5.30 -26.49
CA ASN A 187 15.13 -4.14 -27.35
C ASN A 187 14.31 -3.07 -26.62
N ASP A 188 13.66 -3.43 -25.51
CA ASP A 188 12.87 -2.51 -24.69
C ASP A 188 13.72 -1.80 -23.63
N LEU A 189 15.00 -2.17 -23.49
CA LEU A 189 15.87 -1.59 -22.48
C LEU A 189 16.28 -0.16 -22.88
N PRO A 190 16.14 0.82 -21.96
CA PRO A 190 16.68 2.15 -22.16
C PRO A 190 18.22 2.13 -22.07
N ASP A 191 18.83 3.30 -22.21
CA ASP A 191 20.27 3.44 -22.04
C ASP A 191 20.75 3.07 -20.62
N GLU A 192 22.07 2.89 -20.49
CA GLU A 192 22.68 2.42 -19.26
C GLU A 192 22.55 3.42 -18.11
N LEU A 193 22.54 4.73 -18.42
CA LEU A 193 22.37 5.77 -17.42
C LEU A 193 20.97 5.68 -16.79
N PHE A 194 19.95 5.45 -17.61
CA PHE A 194 18.59 5.26 -17.13
C PHE A 194 18.48 4.00 -16.25
N LEU A 195 19.04 2.87 -16.70
CA LEU A 195 19.01 1.62 -15.94
C LEU A 195 19.69 1.74 -14.57
N GLN A 196 20.80 2.49 -14.49
CA GLN A 196 21.54 2.71 -13.25
C GLN A 196 20.78 3.58 -12.24
N ASN A 197 19.97 4.53 -12.73
CA ASN A 197 19.19 5.45 -11.90
C ASN A 197 17.74 4.99 -11.64
N MET A 198 17.28 3.98 -12.37
CA MET A 198 15.93 3.41 -12.22
C MET A 198 16.01 1.90 -11.99
N PRO A 199 16.39 1.46 -10.76
CA PRO A 199 16.48 0.04 -10.43
C PRO A 199 15.15 -0.67 -10.70
N GLY A 200 15.25 -1.90 -11.22
CA GLY A 200 14.11 -2.72 -11.61
C GLY A 200 14.03 -4.06 -10.89
N ILE A 201 12.85 -4.65 -10.95
CA ILE A 201 12.62 -6.05 -10.60
C ILE A 201 12.35 -6.81 -11.89
N TYR A 202 13.30 -7.64 -12.28
CA TYR A 202 13.24 -8.52 -13.45
C TYR A 202 12.92 -9.92 -12.97
N GLN A 203 11.86 -10.52 -13.48
CA GLN A 203 11.38 -11.80 -12.96
C GLN A 203 11.03 -12.73 -14.11
N GLU A 204 11.33 -14.01 -13.95
CA GLU A 204 10.85 -15.04 -14.87
C GLU A 204 9.32 -14.97 -14.97
N GLU A 205 8.80 -14.94 -16.19
CA GLU A 205 7.37 -15.04 -16.42
C GLU A 205 6.87 -16.45 -16.08
N VAL A 206 5.92 -16.54 -15.15
CA VAL A 206 5.25 -17.80 -14.81
C VAL A 206 3.96 -17.91 -15.60
N LEU A 207 3.91 -18.88 -16.52
CA LEU A 207 2.65 -19.26 -17.17
C LEU A 207 1.71 -19.85 -16.13
N LYS A 208 0.53 -19.22 -16.00
CA LYS A 208 -0.41 -19.50 -14.90
C LYS A 208 -1.78 -19.87 -15.45
N LYS A 209 -2.41 -20.87 -14.82
CA LYS A 209 -3.81 -21.26 -15.11
C LYS A 209 -4.83 -20.34 -14.41
N TYR A 210 -4.41 -19.75 -13.30
CA TYR A 210 -5.20 -18.84 -12.48
C TYR A 210 -4.28 -18.04 -11.56
N GLU A 211 -4.82 -16.97 -10.98
CA GLU A 211 -4.21 -16.23 -9.89
C GLU A 211 -4.94 -16.53 -8.58
N LEU A 212 -4.22 -16.45 -7.47
CA LEU A 212 -4.79 -16.55 -6.14
C LEU A 212 -4.67 -15.22 -5.43
N ARG A 213 -5.79 -14.70 -4.93
CA ARG A 213 -5.80 -13.58 -4.00
C ARG A 213 -6.10 -14.11 -2.60
N VAL A 214 -5.08 -14.17 -1.76
CA VAL A 214 -5.18 -14.69 -0.39
C VAL A 214 -5.14 -13.53 0.60
N MET A 215 -6.15 -13.44 1.46
CA MET A 215 -6.25 -12.49 2.55
C MET A 215 -6.13 -13.23 3.87
N VAL A 216 -5.21 -12.80 4.72
CA VAL A 216 -4.98 -13.37 6.06
C VAL A 216 -5.35 -12.31 7.10
N LEU A 217 -6.35 -12.62 7.94
CA LEU A 217 -6.88 -11.77 9.00
C LEU A 217 -6.65 -12.47 10.34
N GLY A 218 -5.53 -12.18 10.99
CA GLY A 218 -5.09 -12.95 12.16
C GLY A 218 -4.90 -14.41 11.77
N ASN A 219 -5.72 -15.30 12.35
CA ASN A 219 -5.69 -16.74 12.07
C ASN A 219 -6.72 -17.17 11.01
N HIS A 220 -7.49 -16.25 10.44
CA HIS A 220 -8.47 -16.54 9.40
C HIS A 220 -7.89 -16.27 8.02
N THR A 221 -8.04 -17.22 7.11
CA THR A 221 -7.54 -17.10 5.73
C THR A 221 -8.69 -17.23 4.75
N ILE A 222 -8.79 -16.29 3.82
CA ILE A 222 -9.76 -16.28 2.72
C ILE A 222 -8.96 -16.27 1.42
N ALA A 223 -9.22 -17.22 0.54
CA ALA A 223 -8.56 -17.31 -0.77
C ALA A 223 -9.60 -17.22 -1.88
N VAL A 224 -9.34 -16.34 -2.85
CA VAL A 224 -10.13 -16.20 -4.08
C VAL A 224 -9.29 -16.66 -5.25
N LYS A 225 -9.82 -17.59 -6.03
CA LYS A 225 -9.24 -18.03 -7.30
C LYS A 225 -9.76 -17.15 -8.42
N ILE A 226 -8.85 -16.61 -9.22
CA ILE A 226 -9.20 -15.79 -10.37
C ILE A 226 -8.71 -16.49 -11.63
N THR A 227 -9.64 -16.91 -12.48
CA THR A 227 -9.34 -17.52 -13.78
C THR A 227 -9.35 -16.49 -14.88
N LEU A 228 -8.27 -16.41 -15.65
CA LEU A 228 -8.22 -15.59 -16.86
C LEU A 228 -9.00 -16.31 -17.97
N LYS A 229 -9.93 -15.63 -18.66
CA LYS A 229 -10.62 -16.22 -19.82
C LYS A 229 -9.61 -16.39 -20.96
N SER A 230 -9.66 -17.56 -21.62
CA SER A 230 -8.65 -18.08 -22.56
C SER A 230 -8.25 -17.22 -23.77
N LYS A 231 -8.88 -16.07 -24.03
CA LYS A 231 -8.50 -15.16 -25.13
C LYS A 231 -7.70 -13.93 -24.69
N GLU A 232 -7.46 -13.76 -23.38
CA GLU A 232 -6.80 -12.59 -22.80
C GLU A 232 -5.45 -12.98 -22.15
N THR A 233 -4.62 -13.71 -22.87
CA THR A 233 -3.29 -14.17 -22.44
C THR A 233 -2.23 -13.05 -22.34
N ASP A 234 -2.61 -11.81 -22.60
CA ASP A 234 -1.73 -10.64 -22.57
C ASP A 234 -1.63 -9.98 -21.20
N TYR A 235 -2.45 -10.40 -20.23
CA TYR A 235 -2.41 -9.87 -18.87
C TYR A 235 -1.40 -10.61 -17.99
N VAL A 236 -0.30 -9.91 -17.69
CA VAL A 236 0.73 -10.36 -16.76
C VAL A 236 0.25 -10.31 -15.30
N GLU A 237 -0.80 -9.54 -15.00
CA GLU A 237 -1.24 -9.24 -13.63
C GLU A 237 -2.75 -8.88 -13.57
N TRP A 238 -3.46 -9.35 -12.53
CA TRP A 238 -4.89 -9.09 -12.30
C TRP A 238 -5.27 -7.60 -12.12
N GLY A 239 -4.32 -6.71 -11.80
CA GLY A 239 -4.60 -5.26 -11.67
C GLY A 239 -4.91 -4.54 -12.98
N ARG A 240 -4.85 -5.22 -14.13
CA ARG A 240 -5.15 -4.66 -15.46
C ARG A 240 -6.62 -4.76 -15.87
N PHE A 241 -7.48 -5.39 -15.07
CA PHE A 241 -8.91 -5.42 -15.33
C PHE A 241 -9.56 -4.08 -14.96
N SER A 242 -10.42 -3.57 -15.83
CA SER A 242 -11.33 -2.46 -15.50
C SER A 242 -12.32 -2.86 -14.40
N ASP A 243 -12.85 -1.89 -13.65
CA ASP A 243 -13.84 -2.15 -12.58
C ASP A 243 -15.07 -2.94 -13.10
N ASP A 244 -15.46 -2.74 -14.36
CA ASP A 244 -16.55 -3.46 -15.04
C ASP A 244 -16.22 -4.93 -15.33
N GLU A 245 -14.95 -5.26 -15.58
CA GLU A 245 -14.49 -6.64 -15.80
C GLU A 245 -14.41 -7.43 -14.48
N LEU A 246 -14.03 -6.76 -13.39
CA LEU A 246 -13.96 -7.36 -12.05
C LEU A 246 -15.35 -7.78 -11.53
N LEU A 247 -16.38 -6.97 -11.77
CA LEU A 247 -17.76 -7.28 -11.38
C LEU A 247 -18.32 -8.50 -12.14
N ARG A 248 -17.92 -8.69 -13.41
CA ARG A 248 -18.34 -9.85 -14.22
C ARG A 248 -17.65 -11.15 -13.82
N ILE A 249 -16.42 -11.09 -13.31
CA ILE A 249 -15.68 -12.26 -12.79
C ILE A 249 -16.25 -12.71 -11.44
N ALA A 250 -16.65 -11.77 -10.58
CA ALA A 250 -17.22 -12.09 -9.26
C ALA A 250 -18.66 -12.65 -9.31
N SER A 251 -19.32 -12.54 -10.47
CA SER A 251 -20.72 -12.92 -10.67
C SER A 251 -20.91 -14.30 -11.34
N ASN A 252 -19.84 -15.07 -11.55
CA ASN A 252 -19.85 -16.44 -12.08
C ASN A 252 -19.12 -17.38 -11.12
#